data_AF-A0A6G2DCY6-F1
#
_entry.id   AF-A0A6G2DCY6-F1
#
_cell.length_a   1.000
_cell.length_b   1.000
_cell.length_c   1.000
_cell.angle_alpha   90.00
_cell.angle_beta   90.00
_cell.angle_gamma   90.00
#
_symmetry.space_group_name_H-M   'P 1'
#
loop_
_entity.id
_entity.type
_entity.pdbx_description
1 polymer ?
#
loop_
_entity_poly.entity_id
_entity_poly.type
_entity_poly.pdbx_seq_one_letter_code
_entity_poly.pdbx_strand_id
1 'polypeptide(L)'
;YFSEKYYFLEWPFENFSSEPLSQLLELVYKETSFPMNLSTHRMLKLLLVTNLYRIKFGHFMEVDKDSFNDQSLDFLMQAEGIEGVAQSFESEYNISLDEEVVCQLFVSYFQKMFFIDESLFMKCVKKDSYVEKSYHLLSDFIDQISVKYQIEMENKDNLIWHLHNTAHLYRQELFTEFILFDQKGNTIRNFQNIFPKFVSDIKKELSHYLETLEVCSSSMMVNHLS
;
A
#
# COMPACT_ATOMS: atom_id res chain seq x y z
N TYR A 1 -12.65 2.46 8.96
CA TYR A 1 -13.64 2.14 10.01
C TYR A 1 -13.10 1.18 11.06
N PHE A 2 -12.85 -0.09 10.73
CA PHE A 2 -12.42 -1.09 11.73
C PHE A 2 -11.11 -0.73 12.42
N SER A 3 -10.17 -0.12 11.69
CA SER A 3 -8.90 0.38 12.23
C SER A 3 -9.03 1.54 13.22
N GLU A 4 -10.13 2.29 13.19
CA GLU A 4 -10.38 3.43 14.09
C GLU A 4 -11.28 3.05 15.28
N LYS A 5 -12.22 2.12 15.06
CA LYS A 5 -13.21 1.73 16.07
C LYS A 5 -12.67 0.75 17.10
N TYR A 6 -11.82 -0.18 16.67
CA TYR A 6 -11.30 -1.26 17.51
C TYR A 6 -9.82 -1.04 17.80
N TYR A 7 -9.39 -1.40 18.99
CA TYR A 7 -8.00 -1.34 19.39
C TYR A 7 -7.14 -2.29 18.54
N PHE A 8 -5.83 -2.00 18.52
CA PHE A 8 -4.87 -2.69 17.66
C PHE A 8 -4.88 -4.22 17.82
N LEU A 9 -5.03 -4.72 19.05
CA LEU A 9 -5.00 -6.14 19.38
C LEU A 9 -6.38 -6.82 19.28
N GLU A 10 -7.46 -6.06 19.07
CA GLU A 10 -8.80 -6.62 18.98
C GLU A 10 -9.08 -7.24 17.60
N TRP A 11 -9.87 -8.30 17.56
CA TRP A 11 -10.32 -8.92 16.32
C TRP A 11 -11.85 -9.07 16.33
N PRO A 12 -12.59 -8.10 15.77
CA PRO A 12 -14.06 -8.04 15.89
C PRO A 12 -14.81 -8.87 14.84
N PHE A 13 -14.13 -9.77 14.11
CA PHE A 13 -14.70 -10.51 13.00
C PHE A 13 -15.01 -11.95 13.41
N GLU A 14 -16.23 -12.18 13.87
CA GLU A 14 -16.66 -13.50 14.37
C GLU A 14 -16.75 -14.55 13.26
N ASN A 15 -17.07 -14.15 12.02
CA ASN A 15 -17.22 -15.09 10.90
C ASN A 15 -15.89 -15.52 10.27
N PHE A 16 -14.80 -14.80 10.55
CA PHE A 16 -13.51 -15.03 9.95
C PHE A 16 -12.44 -14.94 11.04
N SER A 17 -11.99 -16.08 11.55
CA SER A 17 -10.83 -16.17 12.44
C SER A 17 -9.59 -15.55 11.77
N SER A 18 -8.65 -15.00 12.52
CA SER A 18 -7.48 -14.31 11.93
C SER A 18 -6.40 -15.26 11.40
N GLU A 19 -6.46 -16.54 11.78
CA GLU A 19 -5.36 -17.50 11.57
C GLU A 19 -5.18 -17.89 10.09
N PRO A 20 -6.21 -18.30 9.33
CA PRO A 20 -6.02 -18.62 7.91
C PRO A 20 -5.49 -17.43 7.10
N LEU A 21 -5.98 -16.20 7.35
CA LEU A 21 -5.41 -14.99 6.76
C LEU A 21 -3.93 -14.76 7.14
N SER A 22 -3.53 -15.12 8.36
CA SER A 22 -2.14 -14.99 8.79
C SER A 22 -1.25 -15.99 8.05
N GLN A 23 -1.69 -17.23 7.90
CA GLN A 23 -0.99 -18.26 7.13
C GLN A 23 -0.86 -17.89 5.65
N LEU A 24 -1.92 -17.34 5.03
CA LEU A 24 -1.86 -16.83 3.66
C LEU A 24 -0.83 -15.70 3.53
N LEU A 25 -0.84 -14.74 4.46
CA LEU A 25 0.12 -13.64 4.46
C LEU A 25 1.56 -14.13 4.67
N GLU A 26 1.78 -15.16 5.48
CA GLU A 26 3.09 -15.78 5.65
C GLU A 26 3.62 -16.40 4.34
N LEU A 27 2.77 -17.03 3.54
CA LEU A 27 3.15 -17.48 2.19
C LEU A 27 3.49 -16.29 1.28
N VAL A 28 2.64 -15.26 1.28
CA VAL A 28 2.88 -14.05 0.48
C VAL A 28 4.19 -13.39 0.85
N TYR A 29 4.54 -13.26 2.13
CA TYR A 29 5.81 -12.66 2.56
C TYR A 29 7.04 -13.48 2.17
N LYS A 30 6.91 -14.81 2.03
CA LYS A 30 8.02 -15.65 1.57
C LYS A 30 8.29 -15.47 0.09
N GLU A 31 7.22 -15.36 -0.70
CA GLU A 31 7.31 -15.30 -2.17
C GLU A 31 7.40 -13.88 -2.73
N THR A 32 7.27 -12.84 -1.89
CA THR A 32 7.26 -11.44 -2.34
C THR A 32 8.13 -10.54 -1.46
N SER A 33 8.40 -9.33 -1.95
CA SER A 33 9.15 -8.30 -1.22
C SER A 33 8.30 -7.44 -0.27
N PHE A 34 7.09 -7.88 0.09
CA PHE A 34 6.25 -7.12 1.02
C PHE A 34 6.96 -6.94 2.39
N PRO A 35 6.95 -5.73 2.98
CA PRO A 35 7.61 -5.50 4.25
C PRO A 35 6.89 -6.26 5.37
N MET A 36 7.60 -7.21 5.97
CA MET A 36 7.10 -8.01 7.08
C MET A 36 7.33 -7.29 8.41
N ASN A 37 6.34 -6.50 8.83
CA ASN A 37 6.31 -5.91 10.16
C ASN A 37 4.90 -5.94 10.76
N LEU A 38 4.79 -5.77 12.08
CA LEU A 38 3.53 -5.88 12.81
C LEU A 38 2.46 -4.89 12.32
N SER A 39 2.84 -3.67 11.99
CA SER A 39 1.92 -2.62 11.54
C SER A 39 1.33 -2.95 10.17
N THR A 40 2.18 -3.26 9.19
CA THR A 40 1.77 -3.65 7.84
C THR A 40 0.96 -4.94 7.87
N HIS A 41 1.36 -5.91 8.68
CA HIS A 41 0.64 -7.17 8.83
C HIS A 41 -0.77 -6.96 9.41
N ARG A 42 -0.92 -6.09 10.43
CA ARG A 42 -2.25 -5.75 10.96
C ARG A 42 -3.11 -5.03 9.92
N MET A 43 -2.53 -4.07 9.19
CA MET A 43 -3.24 -3.36 8.13
C MET A 43 -3.76 -4.32 7.06
N LEU A 44 -2.88 -5.20 6.56
CA LEU A 44 -3.23 -6.22 5.57
C LEU A 44 -4.36 -7.12 6.06
N LYS A 45 -4.29 -7.63 7.30
CA LYS A 45 -5.39 -8.46 7.85
C LYS A 45 -6.73 -7.74 7.86
N LEU A 46 -6.77 -6.45 8.19
CA LEU A 46 -8.00 -5.65 8.17
C LEU A 46 -8.54 -5.43 6.74
N LEU A 47 -7.64 -5.21 5.77
CA LEU A 47 -8.02 -5.09 4.36
C LEU A 47 -8.56 -6.42 3.84
N LEU A 48 -7.82 -7.51 4.05
CA LEU A 48 -8.17 -8.84 3.56
C LEU A 48 -9.47 -9.37 4.16
N VAL A 49 -9.69 -9.23 5.47
CA VAL A 49 -10.96 -9.69 6.08
C VAL A 49 -12.15 -8.88 5.56
N THR A 50 -11.96 -7.58 5.29
CA THR A 50 -13.00 -6.75 4.66
C THR A 50 -13.29 -7.23 3.23
N ASN A 51 -12.25 -7.59 2.47
CA ASN A 51 -12.38 -8.18 1.14
C ASN A 51 -13.08 -9.54 1.18
N LEU A 52 -12.79 -10.40 2.17
CA LEU A 52 -13.47 -11.69 2.35
C LEU A 52 -14.98 -11.54 2.49
N TYR A 53 -15.45 -10.55 3.27
CA TYR A 53 -16.89 -10.27 3.34
C TYR A 53 -17.46 -9.90 1.97
N ARG A 54 -16.73 -9.12 1.15
CA ARG A 54 -17.19 -8.76 -0.21
C ARG A 54 -17.22 -9.97 -1.15
N ILE A 55 -16.16 -10.76 -1.18
CA ILE A 55 -16.01 -11.96 -2.01
C ILE A 55 -17.12 -12.97 -1.68
N LYS A 56 -17.38 -13.21 -0.39
CA LYS A 56 -18.41 -14.17 0.05
C LYS A 56 -19.82 -13.84 -0.47
N PHE A 57 -20.09 -12.58 -0.80
CA PHE A 57 -21.37 -12.13 -1.36
C PHE A 57 -21.27 -11.75 -2.86
N GLY A 58 -20.19 -12.14 -3.55
CA GLY A 58 -20.03 -11.91 -4.99
C GLY A 58 -19.78 -10.46 -5.38
N HIS A 59 -19.28 -9.63 -4.47
CA HIS A 59 -18.93 -8.24 -4.74
C HIS A 59 -17.46 -8.11 -5.14
N PHE A 60 -17.18 -8.29 -6.43
CA PHE A 60 -15.83 -8.26 -6.97
C PHE A 60 -15.43 -6.88 -7.52
N MET A 61 -14.13 -6.60 -7.46
CA MET A 61 -13.53 -5.41 -8.08
C MET A 61 -13.00 -5.76 -9.46
N GLU A 62 -13.09 -4.80 -10.37
CA GLU A 62 -12.46 -4.91 -11.69
C GLU A 62 -10.93 -4.82 -11.52
N VAL A 63 -10.22 -5.76 -12.15
CA VAL A 63 -8.76 -5.84 -12.12
C VAL A 63 -8.20 -5.11 -13.34
N ASP A 64 -7.22 -4.22 -13.12
CA ASP A 64 -6.61 -3.43 -14.18
C ASP A 64 -5.69 -4.29 -15.05
N LYS A 65 -6.15 -4.70 -16.23
CA LYS A 65 -5.40 -5.59 -17.13
C LYS A 65 -4.07 -5.02 -17.64
N ASP A 66 -3.86 -3.70 -17.50
CA ASP A 66 -2.65 -3.02 -17.92
C ASP A 66 -1.61 -2.89 -16.78
N SER A 67 -1.80 -3.62 -15.68
CA SER A 67 -0.87 -3.65 -14.55
C SER A 67 0.57 -3.97 -14.96
N PHE A 68 1.53 -3.24 -14.40
CA PHE A 68 2.95 -3.62 -14.53
C PHE A 68 3.33 -4.80 -13.64
N ASN A 69 2.60 -5.04 -12.55
CA ASN A 69 2.80 -6.21 -11.69
C ASN A 69 2.19 -7.46 -12.33
N ASP A 70 2.86 -8.60 -12.11
CA ASP A 70 2.35 -9.91 -12.49
C ASP A 70 1.03 -10.21 -11.75
N GLN A 71 -0.03 -10.45 -12.53
CA GLN A 71 -1.38 -10.72 -12.04
C GLN A 71 -1.72 -12.20 -12.00
N SER A 72 -0.88 -13.07 -12.58
CA SER A 72 -1.16 -14.51 -12.66
C SER A 72 -1.23 -15.15 -11.28
N LEU A 73 -0.41 -14.65 -10.33
CA LEU A 73 -0.29 -15.20 -8.98
C LEU A 73 -0.01 -16.71 -8.96
N ASP A 74 0.44 -17.26 -10.10
CA ASP A 74 0.74 -18.68 -10.30
C ASP A 74 1.75 -19.17 -9.26
N PHE A 75 2.69 -18.29 -8.89
CA PHE A 75 3.69 -18.55 -7.87
C PHE A 75 3.08 -18.83 -6.49
N LEU A 76 1.97 -18.15 -6.12
CA LEU A 76 1.28 -18.41 -4.85
C LEU A 76 0.50 -19.73 -4.91
N MET A 77 -0.18 -20.00 -6.03
CA MET A 77 -0.95 -21.24 -6.20
C MET A 77 -0.05 -22.49 -6.27
N GLN A 78 1.24 -22.32 -6.55
CA GLN A 78 2.25 -23.38 -6.58
C GLN A 78 3.16 -23.39 -5.34
N ALA A 79 2.97 -22.44 -4.40
CA ALA A 79 3.82 -22.31 -3.23
C ALA A 79 3.67 -23.50 -2.26
N GLU A 80 4.77 -23.91 -1.65
CA GLU A 80 4.74 -24.98 -0.63
C GLU A 80 3.88 -24.54 0.56
N GLY A 81 2.87 -25.34 0.90
CA GLY A 81 1.93 -25.07 1.99
C GLY A 81 0.61 -24.41 1.58
N ILE A 82 0.43 -24.03 0.31
CA ILE A 82 -0.83 -23.45 -0.18
C ILE A 82 -2.04 -24.36 0.04
N GLU A 83 -1.88 -25.67 -0.09
CA GLU A 83 -2.95 -26.66 0.13
C GLU A 83 -3.48 -26.62 1.58
N GLY A 84 -2.57 -26.45 2.55
CA GLY A 84 -2.94 -26.32 3.96
C GLY A 84 -3.71 -25.03 4.23
N VAL A 85 -3.28 -23.92 3.60
CA VAL A 85 -3.99 -22.64 3.68
C VAL A 85 -5.36 -22.74 3.01
N ALA A 86 -5.45 -23.34 1.83
CA ALA A 86 -6.71 -23.55 1.12
C ALA A 86 -7.68 -24.41 1.93
N GLN A 87 -7.19 -25.46 2.59
CA GLN A 87 -7.99 -26.27 3.51
C GLN A 87 -8.53 -25.44 4.68
N SER A 88 -7.70 -24.59 5.29
CA SER A 88 -8.12 -23.70 6.37
C SER A 88 -9.15 -22.68 5.91
N PHE A 89 -9.02 -22.13 4.70
CA PHE A 89 -10.03 -21.24 4.12
C PHE A 89 -11.38 -21.96 3.92
N GLU A 90 -11.36 -23.18 3.40
CA GLU A 90 -12.59 -23.96 3.21
C GLU A 90 -13.24 -24.29 4.56
N SER A 91 -12.47 -24.78 5.54
CA SER A 91 -13.02 -25.21 6.84
C SER A 91 -13.49 -24.06 7.73
N GLU A 92 -12.74 -22.96 7.76
CA GLU A 92 -13.02 -21.83 8.67
C GLU A 92 -13.94 -20.79 8.02
N TYR A 93 -13.76 -20.53 6.72
CA TYR A 93 -14.45 -19.43 6.04
C TYR A 93 -15.57 -19.90 5.10
N ASN A 94 -15.57 -21.20 4.74
CA ASN A 94 -16.42 -21.79 3.71
C ASN A 94 -16.24 -21.04 2.37
N ILE A 95 -14.97 -20.81 2.00
CA ILE A 95 -14.53 -20.16 0.77
C ILE A 95 -13.43 -21.02 0.17
N SER A 96 -13.57 -21.38 -1.11
CA SER A 96 -12.53 -22.06 -1.86
C SER A 96 -11.44 -21.06 -2.25
N LEU A 97 -10.19 -21.32 -1.86
CA LEU A 97 -9.06 -20.44 -2.18
C LEU A 97 -8.51 -20.77 -3.57
N ASP A 98 -9.04 -20.11 -4.59
CA ASP A 98 -8.58 -20.19 -5.97
C ASP A 98 -7.92 -18.88 -6.44
N GLU A 99 -7.44 -18.86 -7.70
CA GLU A 99 -6.77 -17.70 -8.31
C GLU A 99 -7.67 -16.44 -8.29
N GLU A 100 -8.99 -16.59 -8.50
CA GLU A 100 -9.93 -15.46 -8.48
C GLU A 100 -10.01 -14.87 -7.07
N VAL A 101 -10.14 -15.70 -6.03
CA VAL A 101 -10.17 -15.26 -4.63
C VAL A 101 -8.86 -14.57 -4.25
N VAL A 102 -7.70 -15.15 -4.57
CA VAL A 102 -6.41 -14.52 -4.27
C VAL A 102 -6.28 -13.18 -5.01
N CYS A 103 -6.69 -13.12 -6.28
CA CYS A 103 -6.69 -11.89 -7.05
C CYS A 103 -7.57 -10.80 -6.40
N GLN A 104 -8.79 -11.16 -6.01
CA GLN A 104 -9.73 -10.24 -5.34
C GLN A 104 -9.27 -9.81 -3.93
N LEU A 105 -8.52 -10.65 -3.24
CA LEU A 105 -7.92 -10.30 -1.94
C LEU A 105 -6.84 -9.21 -2.10
N PHE A 106 -6.01 -9.31 -3.13
CA PHE A 106 -4.83 -8.46 -3.33
C PHE A 106 -4.97 -7.43 -4.47
N VAL A 107 -6.15 -7.25 -5.05
CA VAL A 107 -6.42 -6.36 -6.20
C VAL A 107 -5.90 -4.92 -6.07
N SER A 108 -5.77 -4.37 -4.86
CA SER A 108 -5.14 -3.07 -4.63
C SER A 108 -3.66 -3.01 -5.04
N TYR A 109 -3.00 -4.16 -5.11
CA TYR A 109 -1.59 -4.28 -5.48
C TYR A 109 -1.40 -4.59 -6.97
N PHE A 110 -2.48 -4.77 -7.73
CA PHE A 110 -2.46 -4.91 -9.19
C PHE A 110 -2.84 -3.62 -9.92
N GLN A 111 -2.70 -2.47 -9.25
CA GLN A 111 -2.84 -1.18 -9.92
C GLN A 111 -1.68 -0.94 -10.86
N LYS A 112 -1.94 -0.37 -12.03
CA LYS A 112 -0.92 -0.07 -13.04
C LYS A 112 0.27 0.72 -12.51
N MET A 113 0.04 1.75 -11.70
CA MET A 113 1.11 2.63 -11.19
C MET A 113 1.59 2.24 -9.78
N PHE A 114 1.22 1.06 -9.28
CA PHE A 114 1.82 0.51 -8.08
C PHE A 114 2.88 -0.51 -8.48
N PHE A 115 4.06 -0.45 -7.86
CA PHE A 115 5.16 -1.35 -8.12
C PHE A 115 5.52 -2.14 -6.87
N ILE A 116 5.28 -3.45 -6.88
CA ILE A 116 5.61 -4.30 -5.72
C ILE A 116 7.12 -4.47 -5.50
N ASP A 117 7.90 -4.33 -6.58
CA ASP A 117 9.35 -4.50 -6.60
C ASP A 117 10.04 -3.22 -7.13
N GLU A 118 11.05 -2.75 -6.39
CA GLU A 118 11.82 -1.56 -6.74
C GLU A 118 12.57 -1.72 -8.06
N SER A 119 13.08 -2.91 -8.38
CA SER A 119 13.80 -3.16 -9.62
C SER A 119 12.89 -3.05 -10.85
N LEU A 120 11.62 -3.46 -10.71
CA LEU A 120 10.59 -3.30 -11.73
C LEU A 120 10.28 -1.82 -11.95
N PHE A 121 10.07 -1.07 -10.87
CA PHE A 121 9.90 0.39 -10.93
C PHE A 121 11.04 1.05 -11.69
N MET A 122 12.29 0.77 -11.33
CA MET A 122 13.47 1.36 -11.99
C MET A 122 13.65 0.93 -13.45
N LYS A 123 13.16 -0.25 -13.85
CA LYS A 123 13.09 -0.66 -15.26
C LYS A 123 12.02 0.16 -16.01
N CYS A 124 10.88 0.42 -15.38
CA CYS A 124 9.80 1.21 -15.96
C CYS A 124 10.14 2.70 -16.07
N VAL A 125 10.91 3.27 -15.15
CA VAL A 125 11.48 4.63 -15.27
C VAL A 125 12.19 4.84 -16.62
N LYS A 126 12.82 3.80 -17.19
CA LYS A 126 13.55 3.88 -18.46
C LYS A 126 12.69 3.68 -19.71
N LYS A 127 11.43 3.27 -19.56
CA LYS A 127 10.58 2.78 -20.65
C LYS A 127 9.25 3.52 -20.75
N ASP A 128 8.72 3.99 -19.63
CA ASP A 128 7.44 4.66 -19.53
C ASP A 128 7.65 6.13 -19.15
N SER A 129 7.21 7.03 -20.03
CA SER A 129 7.41 8.47 -19.86
C SER A 129 6.68 9.06 -18.66
N TYR A 130 5.56 8.45 -18.23
CA TYR A 130 4.84 8.89 -17.05
C TYR A 130 5.64 8.52 -15.78
N VAL A 131 6.14 7.29 -15.72
CA VAL A 131 6.97 6.82 -14.59
C VAL A 131 8.30 7.59 -14.54
N GLU A 132 8.91 7.86 -15.70
CA GLU A 132 10.09 8.74 -15.81
C GLU A 132 9.83 10.13 -15.23
N LYS A 133 8.73 10.78 -15.63
CA LYS A 133 8.33 12.09 -15.14
C LYS A 133 8.12 12.08 -13.62
N SER A 134 7.46 11.05 -13.09
CA SER A 134 7.27 10.89 -11.65
C SER A 134 8.59 10.76 -10.90
N TYR A 135 9.53 9.97 -11.42
CA TYR A 135 10.85 9.79 -10.84
C TYR A 135 11.64 11.11 -10.82
N HIS A 136 11.67 11.85 -11.93
CA HIS A 136 12.38 13.13 -12.01
C HIS A 136 11.83 14.16 -11.02
N LEU A 137 10.51 14.33 -10.93
CA LEU A 137 9.91 15.27 -9.98
C LEU A 137 10.29 14.97 -8.52
N LEU A 138 10.22 13.68 -8.12
CA LEU A 138 10.59 13.27 -6.77
C LEU A 138 12.10 13.39 -6.53
N SER A 139 12.90 13.07 -7.54
CA SER A 139 14.36 13.19 -7.49
C SER A 139 14.82 14.64 -7.27
N ASP A 140 14.25 15.58 -8.03
CA ASP A 140 14.55 17.02 -7.91
C ASP A 140 14.08 17.57 -6.56
N PHE A 141 12.88 17.17 -6.12
CA PHE A 141 12.34 17.50 -4.80
C PHE A 141 13.30 17.08 -3.68
N ILE A 142 13.74 15.81 -3.69
CA ILE A 142 14.61 15.26 -2.66
C ILE A 142 15.94 16.02 -2.65
N ASP A 143 16.55 16.26 -3.81
CA ASP A 143 17.82 17.01 -3.89
C ASP A 143 17.67 18.43 -3.36
N GLN A 144 16.58 19.12 -3.72
CA GLN A 144 16.31 20.47 -3.24
C GLN A 144 16.18 20.53 -1.71
N ILE A 145 15.47 19.59 -1.10
CA ILE A 145 15.31 19.51 0.36
C ILE A 145 16.63 19.13 1.03
N SER A 146 17.34 18.13 0.51
CA SER A 146 18.63 17.67 1.04
C SER A 146 19.67 18.78 1.06
N VAL A 147 19.82 19.53 -0.03
CA VAL A 147 20.76 20.66 -0.10
C VAL A 147 20.34 21.77 0.87
N LYS A 148 19.06 22.13 0.89
CA LYS A 148 18.56 23.25 1.70
C LYS A 148 18.69 23.02 3.21
N TYR A 149 18.47 21.78 3.65
CA TYR A 149 18.49 21.42 5.07
C TYR A 149 19.73 20.63 5.48
N GLN A 150 20.68 20.41 4.56
CA GLN A 150 21.90 19.63 4.78
C GLN A 150 21.60 18.21 5.29
N ILE A 151 20.61 17.56 4.68
CA ILE A 151 20.20 16.19 5.01
C ILE A 151 20.86 15.23 4.03
N GLU A 152 21.71 14.35 4.56
CA GLU A 152 22.29 13.24 3.81
C GLU A 152 21.23 12.16 3.55
N MET A 153 21.11 11.72 2.30
CA MET A 153 20.17 10.68 1.88
C MET A 153 20.94 9.44 1.47
N GLU A 154 20.80 8.36 2.24
CA GLU A 154 21.54 7.12 1.99
C GLU A 154 20.97 6.33 0.79
N ASN A 155 19.65 6.26 0.63
CA ASN A 155 19.01 5.49 -0.43
C ASN A 155 17.86 6.27 -1.10
N LYS A 156 18.23 7.14 -2.03
CA LYS A 156 17.31 8.04 -2.73
C LYS A 156 16.31 7.29 -3.60
N ASP A 157 16.76 6.30 -4.37
CA ASP A 157 15.90 5.56 -5.31
C ASP A 157 14.80 4.79 -4.57
N ASN A 158 15.14 4.16 -3.45
CA ASN A 158 14.18 3.48 -2.59
C ASN A 158 13.12 4.44 -2.02
N LEU A 159 13.53 5.64 -1.57
CA LEU A 159 12.58 6.65 -1.10
C LEU A 159 11.65 7.14 -2.22
N ILE A 160 12.19 7.36 -3.43
CA ILE A 160 11.39 7.74 -4.61
C ILE A 160 10.36 6.65 -4.92
N TRP A 161 10.77 5.39 -4.93
CA TRP A 161 9.88 4.26 -5.17
C TRP A 161 8.73 4.23 -4.15
N HIS A 162 9.03 4.41 -2.86
CA HIS A 162 8.00 4.47 -1.81
C HIS A 162 7.03 5.66 -2.00
N LEU A 163 7.56 6.87 -2.24
CA LEU A 163 6.72 8.06 -2.46
C LEU A 163 5.85 7.93 -3.72
N HIS A 164 6.39 7.35 -4.79
CA HIS A 164 5.64 7.05 -6.01
C HIS A 164 4.46 6.12 -5.70
N ASN A 165 4.73 4.97 -5.09
CA ASN A 165 3.68 4.00 -4.76
C ASN A 165 2.60 4.61 -3.87
N THR A 166 2.99 5.31 -2.80
CA THR A 166 2.05 5.94 -1.87
C THR A 166 1.15 6.97 -2.55
N ALA A 167 1.68 7.75 -3.51
CA ALA A 167 0.89 8.73 -4.25
C ALA A 167 -0.15 8.10 -5.19
N HIS A 168 0.10 6.89 -5.68
CA HIS A 168 -0.76 6.19 -6.64
C HIS A 168 -1.74 5.20 -5.97
N LEU A 169 -1.61 4.94 -4.66
CA LEU A 169 -2.56 4.13 -3.89
C LEU A 169 -3.72 4.97 -3.35
N TYR A 170 -4.62 5.41 -4.24
CA TYR A 170 -5.81 6.16 -3.81
C TYR A 170 -6.84 5.24 -3.12
N ARG A 171 -7.14 5.52 -1.85
CA ARG A 171 -8.10 4.77 -1.00
C ARG A 171 -7.81 3.27 -0.82
N GLN A 172 -6.57 2.87 -1.03
CA GLN A 172 -6.13 1.48 -0.92
C GLN A 172 -5.26 1.23 0.32
N GLU A 173 -4.64 2.28 0.86
CA GLU A 173 -3.98 2.23 2.16
C GLU A 173 -4.90 2.75 3.27
N LEU A 174 -4.96 2.02 4.38
CA LEU A 174 -5.62 2.52 5.59
C LEU A 174 -4.86 3.75 6.12
N PHE A 175 -5.56 4.62 6.85
CA PHE A 175 -5.00 5.82 7.51
C PHE A 175 -4.58 6.97 6.56
N THR A 176 -4.87 6.86 5.26
CA THR A 176 -4.84 7.98 4.29
C THR A 176 -6.00 8.94 4.53
N GLU A 177 -7.22 8.41 4.41
CA GLU A 177 -8.48 9.03 4.81
C GLU A 177 -8.90 8.51 6.19
N PHE A 178 -9.55 9.36 6.98
CA PHE A 178 -10.08 9.01 8.31
C PHE A 178 -11.60 9.16 8.32
N ILE A 179 -12.27 8.42 9.20
CA ILE A 179 -13.71 8.56 9.43
C ILE A 179 -13.96 9.56 10.55
N LEU A 180 -13.35 9.36 11.72
CA LEU A 180 -13.51 10.22 12.89
C LEU A 180 -12.17 10.70 13.44
N PHE A 181 -11.11 9.90 13.32
CA PHE A 181 -9.82 10.21 13.95
C PHE A 181 -8.68 10.41 12.94
N ASP A 182 -8.35 11.67 12.68
CA ASP A 182 -7.23 12.12 11.84
C ASP A 182 -5.86 11.87 12.51
N GLN A 183 -5.51 10.61 12.75
CA GLN A 183 -4.26 10.25 13.41
C GLN A 183 -3.04 10.72 12.59
N LYS A 184 -3.03 10.48 11.27
CA LYS A 184 -1.93 10.87 10.39
C LYS A 184 -1.75 12.38 10.36
N GLY A 185 -2.82 13.15 10.15
CA GLY A 185 -2.75 14.60 10.16
C GLY A 185 -2.31 15.16 11.51
N ASN A 186 -2.74 14.57 12.63
CA ASN A 186 -2.25 14.93 13.97
C ASN A 186 -0.75 14.69 14.14
N THR A 187 -0.23 13.55 13.68
CA THR A 187 1.20 13.25 13.72
C THR A 187 2.02 14.28 12.96
N ILE A 188 1.59 14.63 11.73
CA ILE A 188 2.28 15.64 10.93
C ILE A 188 2.16 17.04 11.54
N ARG A 189 1.00 17.40 12.13
CA ARG A 189 0.85 18.67 12.87
C ARG A 189 1.81 18.74 14.06
N ASN A 190 1.97 17.66 14.81
CA ASN A 190 2.88 17.61 15.94
C ASN A 190 4.34 17.79 15.51
N PHE A 191 4.76 17.16 14.40
CA PHE A 191 6.09 17.36 13.85
C PHE A 191 6.29 18.78 13.30
N GLN A 192 5.25 19.33 12.65
CA GLN A 192 5.22 20.71 12.15
C GLN A 192 5.34 21.74 13.29
N ASN A 193 4.86 21.44 14.50
CA ASN A 193 5.05 22.34 15.65
C ASN A 193 6.53 22.49 16.04
N ILE A 194 7.37 21.49 15.76
CA ILE A 194 8.81 21.51 16.05
C ILE A 194 9.59 22.08 14.85
N PHE A 195 9.25 21.65 13.63
CA PHE A 195 9.95 22.04 12.40
C PHE A 195 8.99 22.70 11.37
N PRO A 196 8.40 23.86 11.68
CA PRO A 196 7.29 24.42 10.90
C PRO A 196 7.67 24.75 9.46
N LYS A 197 8.87 25.30 9.27
CA LYS A 197 9.34 25.69 7.93
C LYS A 197 9.67 24.48 7.06
N PHE A 198 10.34 23.48 7.64
CA PHE A 198 10.70 22.22 6.96
C PHE A 198 9.45 21.50 6.45
N VAL A 199 8.49 21.24 7.34
CA VAL A 199 7.24 20.55 6.96
C VAL A 199 6.43 21.37 5.95
N SER A 200 6.39 22.70 6.09
CA SER A 200 5.68 23.53 5.11
C SER A 200 6.31 23.48 3.73
N ASP A 201 7.64 23.38 3.63
CA ASP A 201 8.32 23.30 2.34
C ASP A 201 8.11 21.93 1.70
N ILE A 202 8.25 20.83 2.47
CA ILE A 202 7.92 19.48 2.01
C ILE A 202 6.48 19.39 1.48
N LYS A 203 5.50 19.89 2.24
CA LYS A 203 4.09 19.86 1.82
C LYS A 203 3.85 20.56 0.49
N LYS A 204 4.55 21.68 0.24
CA LYS A 204 4.42 22.43 -1.02
C LYS A 204 4.99 21.65 -2.19
N GLU A 205 6.18 21.08 -2.03
CA GLU A 205 6.82 20.27 -3.08
C GLU A 205 6.01 19.01 -3.40
N LEU A 206 5.49 18.32 -2.36
CA LEU A 206 4.62 17.17 -2.54
C LEU A 206 3.28 17.54 -3.19
N SER A 207 2.70 18.70 -2.84
CA SER A 207 1.50 19.19 -3.52
C SER A 207 1.77 19.47 -4.99
N HIS A 208 2.89 20.12 -5.31
CA HIS A 208 3.32 20.39 -6.68
C HIS A 208 3.54 19.09 -7.47
N TYR A 209 4.18 18.09 -6.87
CA TYR A 209 4.36 16.77 -7.45
C TYR A 209 3.00 16.12 -7.82
N LEU A 210 2.06 16.08 -6.87
CA LEU A 210 0.74 15.48 -7.08
C LEU A 210 -0.05 16.21 -8.17
N GLU A 211 -0.07 17.55 -8.14
CA GLU A 211 -0.78 18.37 -9.12
C GLU A 211 -0.17 18.22 -10.53
N THR A 212 1.15 18.14 -10.64
CA THR A 212 1.86 18.01 -11.93
C THR A 212 1.68 16.65 -12.58
N LEU A 213 1.43 15.61 -11.79
CA LEU A 213 1.08 14.27 -12.26
C LEU A 213 -0.43 14.04 -12.40
N GLU A 214 -1.26 15.05 -12.09
CA GLU A 214 -2.72 14.95 -12.13
C GLU A 214 -3.30 13.82 -11.25
N VAL A 215 -2.61 13.49 -10.16
CA VAL A 215 -3.08 12.56 -9.12
C VAL A 215 -3.73 13.33 -7.97
N CYS A 216 -4.41 12.62 -7.07
CA CYS A 216 -5.18 13.23 -5.98
C CYS A 216 -4.30 14.12 -5.07
N SER A 217 -4.42 15.44 -5.19
CA SER A 217 -3.67 16.44 -4.40
C SER A 217 -4.37 16.90 -3.13
N SER A 218 -5.28 16.07 -2.59
CA SER A 218 -6.00 16.42 -1.35
C SER A 218 -5.03 16.67 -0.18
N SER A 219 -5.42 17.52 0.76
CA SER A 219 -4.59 17.79 1.95
C SER A 219 -4.31 16.53 2.78
N MET A 220 -5.20 15.53 2.72
CA MET A 220 -5.00 14.22 3.35
C MET A 220 -3.89 13.44 2.65
N MET A 221 -3.89 13.40 1.31
CA MET A 221 -2.83 12.74 0.54
C MET A 221 -1.47 13.42 0.74
N VAL A 222 -1.45 14.75 0.75
CA VAL A 222 -0.23 15.52 1.04
C VAL A 222 0.30 15.18 2.44
N ASN A 223 -0.55 15.15 3.47
CA ASN A 223 -0.15 14.73 4.81
C ASN A 223 0.26 13.25 4.90
N HIS A 224 -0.25 12.40 4.01
CA HIS A 224 0.12 10.99 3.99
C HIS A 224 1.55 10.78 3.48
N LEU A 225 1.97 11.61 2.51
CA LEU A 225 3.32 11.64 1.93
C LEU A 225 4.34 12.47 2.71
N SER A 226 3.88 13.39 3.57
CA SER A 226 4.74 14.28 4.40
C SER A 226 5.20 13.59 5.68
#